data_AF-A0AAY5EC02-F1
#
_entry.id   AF-A0AAY5EC02-F1
#
_cell.length_a   1.000
_cell.length_b   1.000
_cell.length_c   1.000
_cell.angle_alpha   90.00
_cell.angle_beta   90.00
_cell.angle_gamma   90.00
#
_symmetry.space_group_name_H-M   'P 1'
#
loop_
_entity.id
_entity.type
_entity.pdbx_description
1 polymer ?
#
loop_
_entity_poly.entity_id
_entity_poly.type
_entity_poly.pdbx_seq_one_letter_code
_entity_poly.pdbx_strand_id
1 'polypeptide(L)'
;CYRAKYPEPMCAGSSPKPEERTACFERPCSKWFSTSWSQCSKTCGSGVRVREVKCYQAGEISHSCDSTLKPQDRQSCEVKACPIETPAEALCQDKATANCSLVLKLKMCTHSFYNKACCLSCKMKGQ
;
A
#
# COMPACT_ATOMS: atom_id res chain seq x y z
N CYS A 1 13.39 -7.09 -58.47
CA CYS A 1 12.76 -8.38 -58.16
C CYS A 1 11.72 -8.68 -59.23
N TYR A 2 12.02 -9.63 -60.11
CA TYR A 2 11.12 -10.05 -61.19
C TYR A 2 9.92 -10.78 -60.59
N ARG A 3 8.70 -10.46 -61.05
CA ARG A 3 7.48 -11.17 -60.66
C ARG A 3 7.40 -12.45 -61.50
N ALA A 4 7.82 -13.58 -60.95
CA ALA A 4 7.59 -14.87 -61.58
C ALA A 4 6.08 -15.16 -61.61
N LYS A 5 5.49 -15.28 -62.80
CA LYS A 5 4.16 -15.86 -63.01
C LYS A 5 4.37 -17.33 -63.39
N TYR A 6 3.95 -18.25 -62.53
CA TYR A 6 3.97 -19.68 -62.81
C TYR A 6 2.72 -20.07 -63.62
N PRO A 7 2.85 -20.89 -64.68
CA PRO A 7 1.70 -21.39 -65.45
C PRO A 7 0.94 -22.50 -64.70
N GLU A 8 -0.39 -22.51 -64.85
CA GLU A 8 -1.35 -23.42 -64.20
C GLU A 8 -1.59 -24.76 -64.94
N PRO A 9 -0.69 -25.76 -64.88
CA PRO A 9 -1.21 -27.12 -65.10
C PRO A 9 -0.76 -28.16 -64.05
N MET A 10 -0.35 -27.75 -62.85
CA MET A 10 -0.08 -28.70 -61.75
C MET A 10 -1.17 -28.75 -60.66
N CYS A 11 -2.32 -28.11 -60.88
CA CYS A 11 -3.51 -28.30 -60.04
C CYS A 11 -4.41 -29.42 -60.59
N ALA A 12 -3.82 -30.54 -61.01
CA ALA A 12 -4.51 -31.73 -61.51
C ALA A 12 -4.22 -32.97 -60.65
N GLY A 13 -3.97 -32.77 -59.37
CA GLY A 13 -4.02 -33.83 -58.36
C GLY A 13 -5.41 -33.83 -57.74
N SER A 14 -6.00 -35.02 -57.56
CA SER A 14 -7.32 -35.31 -56.99
C SER A 14 -7.46 -34.95 -55.50
N SER A 15 -6.92 -33.81 -55.09
CA SER A 15 -7.06 -33.25 -53.74
C SER A 15 -8.13 -32.16 -53.80
N PRO A 16 -9.16 -32.21 -52.94
CA PRO A 16 -10.13 -31.14 -52.88
C PRO A 16 -9.41 -29.81 -52.60
N LYS A 17 -9.82 -28.75 -53.31
CA LYS A 17 -9.34 -27.37 -53.07
C LYS A 17 -9.45 -27.09 -51.56
N PRO A 18 -8.35 -26.68 -50.89
CA PRO A 18 -8.43 -26.33 -49.47
C PRO A 18 -9.40 -25.17 -49.28
N GLU A 19 -10.08 -25.11 -48.14
CA GLU A 19 -11.04 -24.05 -47.86
C GLU A 19 -10.39 -22.68 -48.06
N GLU A 20 -11.01 -21.84 -48.88
CA GLU A 20 -10.52 -20.49 -49.21
C GLU A 20 -10.55 -19.55 -47.99
N ARG A 21 -11.26 -19.95 -46.94
CA ARG A 21 -11.40 -19.22 -45.69
C ARG A 21 -11.64 -20.18 -44.53
N THR A 22 -10.71 -20.20 -43.58
CA THR A 22 -10.86 -20.93 -42.31
C THR A 22 -11.15 -19.94 -41.18
N ALA A 23 -11.92 -20.35 -40.18
CA ALA A 23 -12.14 -19.52 -38.99
C ALA A 23 -10.82 -19.28 -38.24
N CYS A 24 -10.54 -18.02 -37.91
CA CYS A 24 -9.43 -17.68 -37.02
C CYS A 24 -9.78 -18.12 -35.59
N PHE A 25 -8.87 -18.80 -34.90
CA PHE A 25 -8.99 -19.02 -33.46
C PHE A 25 -8.79 -17.70 -32.72
N GLU A 26 -9.87 -16.97 -32.50
CA GLU A 26 -9.86 -15.80 -31.63
C GLU A 26 -9.76 -16.27 -30.18
N ARG A 27 -8.60 -16.00 -29.56
CA ARG A 27 -8.46 -16.22 -28.12
C ARG A 27 -9.33 -15.21 -27.39
N PRO A 28 -10.11 -15.63 -26.37
CA PRO A 28 -10.86 -14.69 -25.57
C PRO A 28 -9.91 -13.69 -24.92
N CYS A 29 -10.25 -12.40 -25.00
CA CYS A 29 -9.45 -11.32 -24.43
C CYS A 29 -9.34 -11.46 -22.91
N SER A 30 -8.13 -11.31 -22.38
CA SER A 30 -7.86 -11.21 -20.95
C SER A 30 -7.85 -9.74 -20.53
N LYS A 31 -8.49 -9.41 -19.40
CA LYS A 31 -8.57 -8.02 -18.90
C LYS A 31 -8.43 -7.95 -17.38
N TRP A 32 -7.73 -6.92 -16.92
CA TRP A 32 -7.64 -6.57 -15.50
C TRP A 32 -8.91 -5.87 -15.02
N PHE A 33 -9.37 -6.28 -13.84
CA PHE A 33 -10.47 -5.67 -13.11
C PHE A 33 -9.99 -5.30 -11.71
N SER A 34 -10.46 -4.17 -11.20
CA SER A 34 -10.13 -3.70 -9.86
C SER A 34 -11.37 -3.22 -9.13
N THR A 35 -11.47 -3.52 -7.85
CA THR A 35 -12.52 -2.97 -7.00
C THR A 35 -12.24 -1.51 -6.65
N SER A 36 -13.20 -0.87 -5.98
CA SER A 36 -12.95 0.37 -5.25
C SER A 36 -11.87 0.16 -4.17
N TRP A 37 -11.18 1.24 -3.83
CA TRP A 37 -10.24 1.25 -2.71
C TRP A 37 -10.96 1.05 -1.37
N SER A 38 -10.29 0.37 -0.45
CA SER A 38 -10.67 0.30 0.96
C SER A 38 -10.56 1.68 1.62
N GLN A 39 -11.07 1.78 2.85
CA GLN A 39 -10.68 2.88 3.73
C GLN A 39 -9.17 2.84 4.01
N CYS A 40 -8.63 4.00 4.39
CA CYS A 40 -7.24 4.12 4.79
C CYS A 40 -6.99 3.29 6.05
N SER A 41 -5.84 2.61 6.13
CA SER A 41 -5.48 1.77 7.28
C SER A 41 -5.34 2.53 8.59
N LYS A 42 -5.21 3.86 8.52
CA LYS A 42 -5.17 4.75 9.69
C LYS A 42 -6.31 5.76 9.61
N THR A 43 -6.77 6.17 10.80
CA THR A 43 -7.75 7.25 10.98
C THR A 43 -7.09 8.63 11.09
N CYS A 44 -5.75 8.69 11.13
CA CYS A 44 -4.96 9.90 11.12
C CYS A 44 -3.55 9.67 10.55
N GLY A 45 -2.91 10.73 10.05
CA GLY A 45 -1.58 10.70 9.44
C GLY A 45 -1.54 9.90 8.14
N SER A 46 -0.34 9.42 7.78
CA SER A 46 -0.11 8.64 6.56
C SER A 46 -0.37 7.15 6.79
N GLY A 47 -1.24 6.58 5.96
CA GLY A 47 -1.61 5.17 5.94
C GLY A 47 -1.56 4.57 4.53
N VAL A 48 -2.17 3.39 4.39
CA VAL A 48 -2.28 2.65 3.12
C VAL A 48 -3.73 2.23 2.90
N ARG A 49 -4.21 2.33 1.67
CA ARG A 49 -5.49 1.75 1.22
C ARG A 49 -5.22 0.64 0.21
N VAL A 50 -6.08 -0.36 0.19
CA VAL A 50 -5.92 -1.56 -0.64
C VAL A 50 -7.15 -1.78 -1.52
N ARG A 51 -6.99 -2.44 -2.67
CA ARG A 51 -8.10 -2.89 -3.50
C ARG A 51 -7.79 -4.25 -4.08
N GLU A 52 -8.82 -4.99 -4.45
CA GLU A 52 -8.64 -6.26 -5.14
C GLU A 52 -8.36 -6.00 -6.63
N VAL A 53 -7.41 -6.74 -7.20
CA VAL A 53 -7.05 -6.69 -8.62
C VAL A 53 -7.00 -8.11 -9.16
N LYS A 54 -7.90 -8.43 -10.09
CA LYS A 54 -8.05 -9.77 -10.67
C LYS A 54 -8.02 -9.70 -12.20
N CYS A 55 -7.42 -10.70 -12.82
CA CYS A 55 -7.46 -10.87 -14.26
C CYS A 55 -8.59 -11.83 -14.61
N TYR A 56 -9.36 -11.49 -15.63
CA TYR A 56 -10.44 -12.34 -16.14
C TYR A 56 -10.23 -12.64 -17.62
N GLN A 57 -10.56 -13.86 -18.03
CA GLN A 57 -10.59 -14.30 -19.43
C GLN A 57 -11.85 -15.15 -19.64
N ALA A 58 -12.68 -14.78 -20.63
CA ALA A 58 -13.95 -15.46 -20.90
C ALA A 58 -14.90 -15.58 -19.68
N GLY A 59 -14.86 -14.62 -18.75
CA GLY A 59 -15.70 -14.60 -17.54
C GLY A 59 -15.11 -15.31 -16.33
N GLU A 60 -14.03 -16.07 -16.50
CA GLU A 60 -13.35 -16.80 -15.43
C GLU A 60 -12.08 -16.09 -14.95
N ILE A 61 -11.69 -16.32 -13.69
CA ILE A 61 -10.42 -15.81 -13.16
C ILE A 61 -9.27 -16.47 -13.92
N SER A 62 -8.34 -15.66 -14.41
CA SER A 62 -7.23 -16.10 -15.25
C SER A 62 -5.92 -15.42 -14.83
N HIS A 63 -4.81 -15.89 -15.39
CA HIS A 63 -3.48 -15.28 -15.25
C HIS A 63 -2.92 -14.80 -16.60
N SER A 64 -3.73 -14.84 -17.66
CA SER A 64 -3.34 -14.50 -19.03
C SER A 64 -3.24 -13.00 -19.32
N CYS A 65 -3.40 -12.13 -18.31
CA CYS A 65 -3.29 -10.68 -18.49
C CYS A 65 -1.82 -10.25 -18.42
N ASP A 66 -1.48 -9.21 -19.19
CA ASP A 66 -0.15 -8.60 -19.14
C ASP A 66 0.13 -8.01 -17.75
N SER A 67 1.18 -8.51 -17.08
CA SER A 67 1.58 -8.05 -15.76
C SER A 67 2.05 -6.59 -15.74
N THR A 68 2.54 -6.06 -16.86
CA THR A 68 2.97 -4.66 -16.97
C THR A 68 1.79 -3.69 -16.87
N LEU A 69 0.61 -4.16 -17.27
CA LEU A 69 -0.65 -3.40 -17.20
C LEU A 69 -1.41 -3.63 -15.89
N LYS A 70 -0.86 -4.43 -14.95
CA LYS A 70 -1.53 -4.73 -13.69
C LYS A 70 -1.74 -3.44 -12.88
N PRO A 71 -2.99 -3.08 -12.55
CA PRO A 71 -3.25 -1.94 -11.68
C PRO A 71 -2.67 -2.13 -10.28
N GLN A 72 -2.28 -1.04 -9.61
CA GLN A 72 -1.80 -1.10 -8.22
C GLN A 72 -2.89 -1.64 -7.28
N ASP A 73 -2.55 -2.61 -6.43
CA ASP A 73 -3.42 -3.13 -5.37
C ASP A 73 -3.27 -2.38 -4.04
N ARG A 74 -2.25 -1.52 -3.92
CA ARG A 74 -1.92 -0.73 -2.72
C ARG A 74 -1.57 0.69 -3.10
N GLN A 75 -2.03 1.66 -2.31
CA GLN A 75 -1.68 3.07 -2.47
C GLN A 75 -1.57 3.75 -1.10
N SER A 76 -0.66 4.73 -0.98
CA SER A 76 -0.63 5.63 0.17
C SER A 76 -1.89 6.48 0.27
N CYS A 77 -2.28 6.81 1.49
CA CYS A 77 -3.36 7.74 1.79
C CYS A 77 -2.93 8.66 2.94
N GLU A 78 -3.34 9.92 2.84
CA GLU A 78 -3.12 10.93 3.88
C GLU A 78 -4.47 11.30 4.48
N VAL A 79 -4.55 11.17 5.80
CA VAL A 79 -5.71 11.57 6.61
C VAL A 79 -5.28 12.76 7.46
N LYS A 80 -6.23 13.38 8.17
CA LYS A 80 -5.95 14.45 9.13
C LYS A 80 -4.74 14.10 10.00
N ALA A 81 -3.94 15.10 10.35
CA ALA A 81 -2.81 14.91 11.26
C ALA A 81 -3.27 14.16 12.51
N CYS A 82 -2.44 13.23 12.99
CA CYS A 82 -2.74 12.58 14.25
C CYS A 82 -2.78 13.63 15.34
N PRO A 83 -3.73 13.52 16.30
CA PRO A 83 -3.60 14.21 17.56
C PRO A 83 -2.20 13.88 18.04
N ILE A 84 -1.36 14.90 18.13
CA ILE A 84 -0.15 14.74 18.89
C ILE A 84 -0.71 14.45 20.28
N GLU A 85 -0.47 13.25 20.82
CA GLU A 85 -0.48 13.08 22.26
C GLU A 85 0.65 13.97 22.74
N THR A 86 0.43 15.29 22.76
CA THR A 86 1.19 16.20 23.57
C THR A 86 0.72 15.84 24.96
N PRO A 87 1.53 15.14 25.76
CA PRO A 87 1.33 15.36 27.16
C PRO A 87 1.71 16.83 27.39
N ALA A 88 1.31 17.39 28.50
CA ALA A 88 1.87 18.65 28.97
C ALA A 88 3.40 18.54 29.30
N GLU A 89 4.20 17.74 28.58
CA GLU A 89 5.51 17.20 28.99
C GLU A 89 6.68 17.64 28.08
N ALA A 90 6.69 18.90 27.65
CA ALA A 90 7.96 19.59 27.41
C ALA A 90 8.24 20.67 28.47
N LEU A 91 7.28 20.92 29.38
CA LEU A 91 7.48 21.82 30.50
C LEU A 91 7.84 21.01 31.74
N CYS A 92 9.00 21.31 32.32
CA CYS A 92 9.36 20.76 33.61
C CYS A 92 8.36 21.26 34.65
N GLN A 93 7.50 20.39 35.16
CA GLN A 93 6.47 20.72 36.15
C GLN A 93 6.41 19.65 37.23
N ASP A 94 6.11 20.05 38.46
CA ASP A 94 5.86 19.13 39.56
C ASP A 94 4.47 18.51 39.43
N LYS A 95 4.36 17.19 39.53
CA LYS A 95 3.08 16.47 39.53
C LYS A 95 2.31 16.85 40.79
N ALA A 96 1.07 17.31 40.63
CA ALA A 96 0.20 17.72 41.75
C ALA A 96 -0.03 16.61 42.80
N THR A 97 0.13 15.34 42.41
CA THR A 97 0.00 14.18 43.29
C THR A 97 1.28 13.82 44.04
N ALA A 98 2.42 14.46 43.74
CA ALA A 98 3.70 14.17 44.35
C ALA A 98 3.98 15.11 45.53
N ASN A 99 4.43 14.55 46.67
CA ASN A 99 4.88 15.35 47.80
C ASN A 99 6.36 15.77 47.60
N CYS A 100 6.57 16.82 46.81
CA CYS A 100 7.92 17.27 46.47
C CYS A 100 8.69 17.84 47.67
N SER A 101 8.00 18.35 48.69
CA SER A 101 8.64 18.75 49.94
C SER A 101 9.32 17.57 50.65
N LEU A 102 8.71 16.39 50.62
CA LEU A 102 9.27 15.17 51.19
C LEU A 102 10.45 14.66 50.36
N VAL A 103 10.32 14.67 49.03
CA VAL A 103 11.41 14.29 48.08
C VAL A 103 12.65 15.14 48.31
N LEU A 104 12.49 16.46 48.52
CA LEU A 104 13.60 17.37 48.79
C LEU A 104 14.22 17.12 50.17
N LYS A 105 13.42 16.89 51.22
CA LYS A 105 13.92 16.59 52.57
C LYS A 105 14.73 15.28 52.61
N LEU A 106 14.26 14.26 51.89
CA LEU A 106 14.88 12.95 51.82
C LEU A 106 15.95 12.80 50.72
N LYS A 107 16.31 13.90 50.03
CA LYS A 107 17.31 13.92 48.94
C LYS A 107 17.06 12.87 47.84
N MET A 108 15.80 12.57 47.52
CA MET A 108 15.45 11.54 46.54
C MET A 108 15.49 12.01 45.09
N CYS A 109 15.86 13.27 44.82
CA CYS A 109 16.00 13.84 43.48
C CYS A 109 17.05 13.14 42.59
N THR A 110 17.91 12.31 43.16
CA THR A 110 18.84 11.45 42.40
C THR A 110 18.14 10.28 41.72
N HIS A 111 16.95 9.90 42.17
CA HIS A 111 16.17 8.82 41.58
C HIS A 111 15.30 9.35 40.43
N SER A 112 15.39 8.69 39.27
CA SER A 112 14.66 9.03 38.05
C SER A 112 13.13 9.07 38.20
N PHE A 113 12.59 8.30 39.15
CA PHE A 113 11.16 8.35 39.44
C PHE A 113 10.76 9.69 40.09
N TYR A 114 11.47 10.10 41.14
CA TYR A 114 11.16 11.31 41.89
C TYR A 114 11.58 12.58 41.14
N ASN A 115 12.65 12.56 40.36
CA ASN A 115 13.06 13.72 39.56
C ASN A 115 12.08 14.03 38.40
N LYS A 116 11.37 13.02 37.88
CA LYS A 116 10.30 13.19 36.89
C LYS A 116 9.01 13.67 37.55
N ALA A 117 8.71 13.20 38.75
CA ALA A 117 7.52 13.61 39.49
C ALA A 117 7.65 15.02 40.10
N CYS A 118 8.86 15.42 40.50
CA CYS A 118 9.16 16.69 41.16
C CYS A 118 10.20 17.48 40.35
N CYS A 119 9.93 17.67 39.06
CA CYS A 119 10.88 18.24 38.11
C CYS A 119 11.36 19.65 38.49
N LEU A 120 10.46 20.59 38.79
CA LEU A 120 10.85 21.97 39.17
C LEU A 120 11.56 21.96 40.51
N SER A 121 10.97 21.30 41.50
CA SER A 121 11.52 21.18 42.84
C SER A 121 12.95 20.63 42.84
N CYS A 122 13.22 19.56 42.09
CA CYS A 122 14.55 18.95 42.02
C CYS A 122 15.55 19.76 41.20
N LYS A 123 15.11 20.50 40.16
CA LYS A 123 15.99 21.41 39.41
C LYS A 123 16.43 22.62 40.24
N MET A 124 15.54 23.19 41.05
CA MET A 124 15.85 24.38 41.87
C MET A 124 16.85 24.11 43.00
N LYS A 125 16.97 22.87 43.49
CA LYS A 125 17.91 22.48 44.57
C LYS A 125 19.31 22.08 44.05
N GLY A 126 19.51 22.12 42.72
CA GLY A 126 20.77 21.78 42.06
C GLY A 126 21.75 22.95 41.90
N GLN A 127 21.40 24.15 42.39
CA GLN A 127 22.30 25.27 42.67
C GLN A 127 22.61 25.32 44.17
#